data_AF-A0A6L9ZAW4-F1
#
_entry.id   AF-A0A6L9ZAW4-F1
#
_cell.length_a   1.000
_cell.length_b   1.000
_cell.length_c   1.000
_cell.angle_alpha   90.00
_cell.angle_beta   90.00
_cell.angle_gamma   90.00
#
_symmetry.space_group_name_H-M   'P 1'
#
loop_
_entity.id
_entity.type
_entity.pdbx_description
1 polymer ?
#
loop_
_entity_poly.entity_id
_entity_poly.type
_entity_poly.pdbx_seq_one_letter_code
_entity_poly.pdbx_strand_id
1 'polypeptide(L)'
;KAVPDRIDFDPYPWQSFANWISSQLVRWDLQGDEKVKSAITSENYDQVGKEIFLTDLARELAQEVGQTPPTEIYRTETLEFDTFDPAKPQEYVDEQIKKYGF
;
A
#
# COMPACT_ATOMS: atom_id res chain seq x y z
N LYS A 1 -30.21 6.02 -9.53
CA LYS A 1 -30.35 7.36 -8.90
C LYS A 1 -29.11 7.55 -8.02
N ALA A 2 -28.21 8.46 -8.39
CA ALA A 2 -27.02 8.75 -7.58
C ALA A 2 -27.44 9.50 -6.30
N VAL A 3 -26.84 9.18 -5.16
CA VAL A 3 -27.04 9.89 -3.88
C VAL A 3 -25.81 10.77 -3.69
N PRO A 4 -25.94 12.11 -3.70
CA PRO A 4 -24.81 13.05 -3.76
C PRO A 4 -23.76 12.86 -2.65
N ASP A 5 -24.19 12.45 -1.46
CA ASP A 5 -23.32 12.34 -0.28
C ASP A 5 -22.86 10.90 0.00
N ARG A 6 -23.04 9.98 -0.95
CA ARG A 6 -22.54 8.62 -0.82
C ARG A 6 -21.06 8.62 -1.21
N ILE A 7 -20.19 8.29 -0.25
CA ILE A 7 -18.81 7.90 -0.55
C ILE A 7 -18.88 6.76 -1.56
N ASP A 8 -18.29 6.99 -2.74
CA ASP A 8 -18.16 5.93 -3.72
C ASP A 8 -17.02 5.00 -3.30
N PHE A 9 -17.22 3.71 -3.46
CA PHE A 9 -16.19 2.72 -3.14
C PHE A 9 -15.65 2.18 -4.46
N ASP A 10 -14.52 2.73 -4.88
CA ASP A 10 -13.77 2.32 -6.06
C ASP A 10 -12.42 1.71 -5.64
N PRO A 11 -12.43 0.47 -5.12
CA PRO A 11 -11.22 -0.16 -4.64
C PRO A 11 -10.36 -0.57 -5.83
N TYR A 12 -9.15 -0.04 -5.87
CA TYR A 12 -8.11 -0.54 -6.78
C TYR A 12 -6.92 -1.00 -5.93
N PRO A 13 -6.36 -2.20 -6.18
CA PRO A 13 -5.27 -2.74 -5.38
C PRO A 13 -3.95 -2.04 -5.75
N TRP A 14 -3.82 -0.77 -5.41
CA TRP A 14 -2.62 0.01 -5.72
C TRP A 14 -1.38 -0.61 -5.07
N GLN A 15 -0.34 -0.81 -5.88
CA GLN A 15 0.92 -1.35 -5.39
C GLN A 15 1.60 -0.39 -4.39
N SER A 16 1.46 0.92 -4.59
CA SER A 16 1.88 1.91 -3.59
C SER A 16 1.22 1.70 -2.23
N PHE A 17 -0.06 1.37 -2.23
CA PHE A 17 -0.82 1.13 -1.01
C PHE A 17 -0.43 -0.19 -0.34
N ALA A 18 -0.07 -1.21 -1.14
CA ALA A 18 0.54 -2.44 -0.63
C ALA A 18 1.84 -2.16 0.13
N ASN A 19 2.70 -1.30 -0.42
CA ASN A 19 3.93 -0.86 0.26
C ASN A 19 3.61 -0.09 1.55
N TRP A 20 2.60 0.79 1.54
CA TRP A 20 2.19 1.52 2.74
C TRP A 20 1.68 0.58 3.83
N ILE A 21 0.75 -0.32 3.52
CA ILE A 21 0.21 -1.29 4.49
C ILE A 21 1.37 -2.11 5.07
N SER A 22 2.24 -2.65 4.21
CA SER A 22 3.40 -3.44 4.61
C SER A 22 4.32 -2.66 5.55
N SER A 23 4.55 -1.36 5.31
CA SER A 23 5.32 -0.49 6.21
C SER A 23 4.71 -0.43 7.60
N GLN A 24 3.38 -0.35 7.70
CA GLN A 24 2.69 -0.31 8.98
C GLN A 24 2.74 -1.68 9.69
N LEU A 25 2.66 -2.79 8.94
CA LEU A 25 2.88 -4.13 9.51
C LEU A 25 4.25 -4.27 10.15
N VAL A 26 5.30 -3.75 9.49
CA VAL A 26 6.68 -3.75 9.97
C VAL A 26 6.84 -2.84 11.18
N ARG A 27 6.30 -1.61 11.11
CA ARG A 27 6.35 -0.64 12.21
C ARG A 27 5.78 -1.22 13.50
N TRP A 28 4.58 -1.79 13.42
CA TRP A 28 3.86 -2.34 14.57
C TRP A 28 4.31 -3.76 14.95
N ASP A 29 5.19 -4.40 14.15
CA ASP A 29 5.55 -5.82 14.25
C ASP A 29 4.31 -6.69 14.48
N LEU A 30 3.35 -6.67 13.54
CA LEU A 30 1.97 -7.16 13.73
C LEU A 30 1.82 -8.65 14.15
N GLN A 31 2.89 -9.41 14.30
CA GLN A 31 2.87 -10.78 14.81
C GLN A 31 3.64 -10.98 16.11
N GLY A 32 4.33 -9.95 16.61
CA GLY A 32 5.37 -10.07 17.62
C GLY A 32 6.55 -10.92 17.15
N ASP A 33 7.60 -10.96 17.97
CA ASP A 33 8.81 -11.78 17.76
C ASP A 33 9.64 -11.40 16.51
N GLU A 34 9.52 -10.19 15.97
CA GLU A 34 10.26 -9.72 14.79
C GLU A 34 10.02 -10.52 13.50
N LYS A 35 8.96 -11.34 13.47
CA LYS A 35 8.62 -12.19 12.32
C LYS A 35 8.28 -11.36 11.09
N VAL A 36 7.54 -10.26 11.27
CA VAL A 36 7.16 -9.40 10.15
C VAL A 36 8.38 -8.71 9.56
N LYS A 37 9.32 -8.27 10.41
CA LYS A 37 10.60 -7.68 9.97
C LYS A 37 11.49 -8.67 9.23
N SER A 38 11.36 -9.96 9.55
CA SER A 38 12.09 -11.04 8.86
C SER A 38 11.44 -11.40 7.51
N ALA A 39 10.11 -11.31 7.41
CA ALA A 39 9.37 -11.60 6.18
C ALA A 39 9.37 -10.42 5.20
N ILE A 40 9.26 -9.19 5.72
CA ILE A 40 9.24 -7.94 4.97
C ILE A 40 10.46 -7.13 5.39
N THR A 41 11.49 -7.19 4.57
CA THR A 41 12.74 -6.46 4.73
C THR A 41 12.72 -5.17 3.92
N SER A 42 13.67 -4.27 4.19
CA SER A 42 13.86 -3.04 3.41
C SER A 42 14.02 -3.24 1.90
N GLU A 43 14.38 -4.45 1.47
CA GLU A 43 14.67 -4.78 0.08
C GLU A 43 13.49 -5.43 -0.66
N ASN A 44 12.50 -5.99 0.07
CA ASN A 44 11.47 -6.84 -0.54
C ASN A 44 10.02 -6.34 -0.40
N TYR A 45 9.80 -5.14 0.17
CA TYR A 45 8.46 -4.52 0.26
C TYR A 45 7.69 -4.61 -1.06
N ASP A 46 8.34 -4.20 -2.15
CA ASP A 46 7.71 -4.15 -3.47
C ASP A 46 7.37 -5.55 -4.01
N GLN A 47 8.27 -6.51 -3.80
CA GLN A 47 8.05 -7.88 -4.24
C GLN A 47 6.85 -8.51 -3.51
N VAL A 48 6.80 -8.35 -2.19
CA VAL A 48 5.69 -8.83 -1.35
C VAL A 48 4.36 -8.20 -1.80
N GLY A 49 4.36 -6.89 -2.09
CA GLY A 49 3.18 -6.21 -2.62
C GLY A 49 2.68 -6.83 -3.92
N LYS A 50 3.59 -7.11 -4.87
CA LYS A 50 3.22 -7.68 -6.18
C LYS A 50 2.58 -9.06 -6.05
N GLU A 51 3.13 -9.90 -5.18
CA GLU A 51 2.66 -11.27 -4.98
C GLU A 51 1.28 -11.35 -4.32
N ILE A 52 0.92 -10.35 -3.51
CA ILE A 52 -0.33 -10.35 -2.73
C ILE A 52 -1.42 -9.53 -3.41
N PHE A 53 -1.10 -8.34 -3.93
CA PHE A 53 -2.09 -7.39 -4.45
C PHE A 53 -2.45 -7.64 -5.91
N LEU A 54 -1.57 -8.27 -6.68
CA LEU A 54 -1.83 -8.70 -8.06
C LEU A 54 -2.40 -7.59 -8.95
N THR A 55 -1.87 -6.37 -8.80
CA THR A 55 -2.36 -5.14 -9.44
C THR A 55 -2.50 -5.26 -10.97
N ASP A 56 -1.55 -5.93 -11.61
CA ASP A 56 -1.55 -6.14 -13.05
C ASP A 56 -2.70 -7.07 -13.48
N LEU A 57 -2.92 -8.17 -12.75
CA LEU A 57 -4.04 -9.08 -13.00
C LEU A 57 -5.39 -8.39 -12.74
N ALA A 58 -5.49 -7.60 -11.67
CA ALA A 58 -6.69 -6.83 -11.38
C ALA A 58 -7.00 -5.84 -12.51
N ARG A 59 -5.98 -5.20 -13.08
CA ARG A 59 -6.10 -4.31 -14.23
C ARG A 59 -6.58 -5.04 -15.48
N GLU A 60 -5.98 -6.19 -15.78
CA GLU A 60 -6.37 -7.05 -16.91
C GLU A 60 -7.84 -7.43 -16.82
N LEU A 61 -8.25 -8.00 -15.68
CA LEU A 61 -9.65 -8.42 -15.45
C LEU A 61 -10.63 -7.24 -15.49
N ALA A 62 -10.25 -6.08 -14.96
CA ALA A 62 -11.06 -4.87 -15.04
C ALA A 62 -11.29 -4.43 -16.49
N GLN A 63 -10.26 -4.49 -17.34
CA GLN A 63 -10.37 -4.18 -18.77
C GLN A 63 -11.26 -5.19 -19.50
N GLU A 64 -11.17 -6.49 -19.18
CA GLU A 64 -12.00 -7.53 -19.78
C GLU A 64 -13.51 -7.30 -19.56
N VAL A 65 -13.87 -6.76 -18.40
CA VAL A 65 -15.27 -6.44 -18.08
C VAL A 65 -15.67 -5.00 -18.48
N GLY A 66 -14.83 -4.31 -19.25
CA GLY A 66 -15.11 -2.99 -19.82
C GLY A 66 -14.93 -1.81 -18.86
N GLN A 67 -14.20 -2.00 -17.75
CA GLN A 67 -13.82 -0.90 -16.86
C GLN A 67 -12.59 -0.16 -17.40
N THR A 68 -12.31 1.00 -16.81
CA THR A 68 -11.16 1.86 -17.16
C THR A 68 -10.22 1.99 -15.96
N PRO A 69 -9.48 0.93 -15.60
CA PRO A 69 -8.60 0.96 -14.45
C PRO A 69 -7.42 1.93 -14.69
N PRO A 70 -6.79 2.43 -13.61
CA PRO A 70 -5.59 3.25 -13.70
C PRO A 70 -4.43 2.55 -14.42
N THR A 71 -3.62 3.32 -15.15
CA THR A 71 -2.39 2.84 -15.79
C THR A 71 -1.16 2.95 -14.90
N GLU A 72 -1.19 3.87 -13.94
CA GLU A 72 -0.15 4.00 -12.92
C GLU A 72 -0.17 2.79 -11.98
N ILE A 73 1.01 2.34 -11.58
CA ILE A 73 1.17 1.22 -10.64
C ILE A 73 1.41 1.75 -9.22
N TYR A 74 2.24 2.79 -9.13
CA TYR A 74 2.58 3.47 -7.89
C TYR A 74 2.12 4.92 -7.97
N ARG A 75 1.62 5.40 -6.85
CA ARG A 75 1.37 6.82 -6.62
C ARG A 75 1.87 7.18 -5.23
N THR A 76 2.25 8.44 -5.06
CA THR A 76 2.48 9.00 -3.73
C THR A 76 1.14 9.10 -3.01
N GLU A 77 1.04 8.54 -1.81
CA GLU A 77 -0.19 8.62 -1.02
C GLU A 77 -0.13 9.86 -0.13
N THR A 78 -1.12 10.75 -0.25
CA THR A 78 -1.30 11.86 0.69
C THR A 78 -2.21 11.38 1.82
N LEU A 79 -1.64 11.29 3.02
CA LEU A 79 -2.33 10.84 4.22
C LEU A 79 -2.77 12.05 5.04
N GLU A 80 -3.58 11.81 6.07
CA GLU A 80 -4.13 12.89 6.90
C GLU A 80 -3.05 13.78 7.53
N PHE A 81 -1.91 13.20 7.92
CA PHE A 81 -0.87 13.90 8.69
C PHE A 81 0.51 13.92 8.04
N ASP A 82 0.68 13.24 6.91
CA ASP A 82 1.96 13.07 6.23
C ASP A 82 1.77 12.60 4.78
N THR A 83 2.88 12.30 4.12
CA THR A 83 2.93 11.81 2.74
C THR A 83 3.80 10.56 2.72
N PHE A 84 3.37 9.57 1.95
CA PHE A 84 4.08 8.31 1.80
C PHE A 84 4.65 8.17 0.39
N ASP A 85 5.98 8.02 0.30
CA ASP A 85 6.67 7.63 -0.92
C ASP A 85 6.79 6.10 -0.99
N PRO A 86 6.09 5.42 -1.92
CA PRO A 86 6.14 3.97 -2.04
C PRO A 86 7.51 3.42 -2.44
N ALA A 87 8.45 4.25 -2.91
CA ALA A 87 9.82 3.84 -3.18
C ALA A 87 10.69 3.78 -1.91
N LYS A 88 10.23 4.36 -0.80
CA LYS A 88 10.99 4.50 0.45
C LYS A 88 10.20 4.06 1.69
N PRO A 89 9.62 2.85 1.69
CA PRO A 89 8.78 2.39 2.80
C PRO A 89 9.54 2.28 4.13
N GLN A 90 10.80 1.83 4.10
CA GLN A 90 11.60 1.69 5.32
C GLN A 90 11.96 3.05 5.94
N GLU A 91 12.36 4.02 5.11
CA GLU A 91 12.65 5.40 5.56
C GLU A 91 11.43 6.01 6.26
N TYR A 92 10.24 5.80 5.69
CA TYR A 92 8.98 6.24 6.27
C TYR A 92 8.72 5.60 7.66
N VAL A 93 8.97 4.30 7.83
CA VAL A 93 8.86 3.62 9.13
C VAL A 93 9.82 4.23 10.16
N ASP A 94 11.07 4.43 9.77
CA ASP A 94 12.11 4.96 10.66
C ASP A 94 11.77 6.39 11.11
N GLU A 95 11.27 7.23 10.20
CA GLU A 95 10.80 8.59 10.51
C GLU A 95 9.59 8.58 11.46
N GLN A 96 8.62 7.70 11.22
CA GLN A 96 7.46 7.58 12.09
C GLN A 96 7.85 7.11 13.50
N ILE A 97 8.75 6.11 13.63
CA ILE A 97 9.24 5.64 14.93
C ILE A 97 9.98 6.77 15.65
N LYS A 98 10.81 7.53 14.95
CA LYS A 98 11.54 8.67 15.53
C LYS A 98 10.60 9.76 16.04
N LYS A 99 9.51 10.03 15.32
CA LYS A 99 8.59 11.13 15.64
C LYS A 99 7.56 10.74 16.71
N TYR A 100 7.05 9.51 16.66
CA TYR A 100 5.89 9.09 17.45
C TYR A 100 6.18 7.94 18.43
N GLY A 101 7.36 7.33 18.37
CA GLY A 101 7.63 6.07 19.05
C GLY A 101 7.11 4.87 18.24
N PHE A 102 7.09 3.68 18.86
CA PHE A 102 6.59 2.45 18.26
C PHE A 102 5.24 2.68 17.55
#